data_AF-A0A2V6BHR7-F1
#
_entry.id   AF-A0A2V6BHR7-F1
#
_cell.length_a   1.000
_cell.length_b   1.000
_cell.length_c   1.000
_cell.angle_alpha   90.00
_cell.angle_beta   90.00
_cell.angle_gamma   90.00
#
_symmetry.space_group_name_H-M   'P 1'
#
loop_
_entity.id
_entity.type
_entity.pdbx_description
1 polymer ?
#
loop_
_entity_poly.entity_id
_entity_poly.type
_entity_poly.pdbx_seq_one_letter_code
_entity_poly.pdbx_strand_id
1 'polypeptide(L)'
;SRCQRFDLHRIATNLIAQQLQSIATKEKLTLEGAAAHAIARGAEGGMRDAESMLDQLVAFCGEKIAEADVLNVFGFTSQQMVADFVGRILRGETADALALLHEQCEAGKDMMKLMSDTIAYLRDLLVFKVKPDALSDEASAETRATFAEQAPLLETDRVLELIDQFAAAEGRMKWAPNKKLHFEVAVIRAIQTLDQTTLDQVIENLNALRDGNPVAPTAKRSGKDVVTAVADRGADAGYKANESAADVNEIWSKVVAQIKTRRPFIKSWIEEAHPLGASGRNFELGFPNDQRMVMEHLSSRANREFLEALLKEISGRVWALKFSLKENLPAKTPVAKSKNAPAIVREALEMFKGEIKT
;
A
#
# COMPACT_ATOMS: atom_id res chain seq x y z
N SER A 1 9.49 22.76 -37.00
CA SER A 1 9.63 24.19 -37.34
C SER A 1 8.50 24.74 -38.20
N ARG A 2 7.74 23.90 -38.94
CA ARG A 2 6.67 24.36 -39.86
C ARG A 2 5.27 24.44 -39.24
N CYS A 3 5.13 24.19 -37.95
CA CYS A 3 3.86 24.27 -37.24
C CYS A 3 3.91 25.41 -36.23
N GLN A 4 2.81 26.16 -36.12
CA GLN A 4 2.56 26.98 -34.94
C GLN A 4 2.18 26.05 -33.80
N ARG A 5 2.95 26.08 -32.72
CA ARG A 5 2.69 25.31 -31.51
C ARG A 5 1.94 26.21 -30.54
N PHE A 6 0.79 25.76 -30.09
CA PHE A 6 0.04 26.37 -29.00
C PHE A 6 0.07 25.38 -27.83
N ASP A 7 0.62 25.81 -26.70
CA ASP A 7 0.64 25.03 -25.48
C ASP A 7 -0.56 25.44 -24.61
N LEU A 8 -1.50 24.51 -24.42
CA LEU A 8 -2.66 24.69 -23.57
C LEU A 8 -2.37 24.08 -22.19
N HIS A 9 -2.60 24.87 -21.14
CA HIS A 9 -2.39 24.45 -19.75
C HIS A 9 -3.69 23.89 -19.15
N ARG A 10 -3.56 23.16 -18.04
CA ARG A 10 -4.72 22.74 -17.23
C ARG A 10 -5.49 23.95 -16.74
N ILE A 11 -6.81 23.86 -16.73
CA ILE A 11 -7.69 24.94 -16.23
C ILE A 11 -7.68 24.91 -14.71
N ALA A 12 -7.56 26.08 -14.06
CA ALA A 12 -7.61 26.18 -12.62
C ALA A 12 -8.98 25.71 -12.07
N THR A 13 -8.96 25.00 -10.93
CA THR A 13 -10.16 24.43 -10.28
C THR A 13 -11.28 25.46 -10.09
N ASN A 14 -10.94 26.67 -9.64
CA ASN A 14 -11.93 27.74 -9.43
C ASN A 14 -12.60 28.19 -10.72
N LEU A 15 -11.86 28.23 -11.84
CA LEU A 15 -12.43 28.59 -13.14
C LEU A 15 -13.38 27.51 -13.67
N ILE A 16 -13.04 26.23 -13.45
CA ILE A 16 -13.96 25.13 -13.76
C ILE A 16 -15.23 25.23 -12.92
N ALA A 17 -15.11 25.43 -11.60
CA ALA A 17 -16.26 25.55 -10.71
C ALA A 17 -17.19 26.72 -11.12
N GLN A 18 -16.62 27.89 -11.43
CA GLN A 18 -17.37 29.06 -11.92
C GLN A 18 -18.07 28.77 -13.25
N GLN A 19 -17.40 28.08 -14.17
CA GLN A 19 -17.99 27.71 -15.46
C GLN A 19 -19.15 26.72 -15.27
N LEU A 20 -18.99 25.72 -14.40
CA LEU A 20 -20.06 24.77 -14.07
C LEU A 20 -21.27 25.47 -13.45
N GLN A 21 -21.07 26.44 -12.56
CA GLN A 21 -22.16 27.25 -12.01
C GLN A 21 -22.89 28.07 -13.10
N SER A 22 -22.14 28.64 -14.04
CA SER A 22 -22.69 29.38 -15.19
C SER A 22 -23.53 28.46 -16.08
N ILE A 23 -23.05 27.25 -16.36
CA ILE A 23 -23.78 26.22 -17.12
C ILE A 23 -25.05 25.81 -16.37
N ALA A 24 -24.93 25.45 -15.09
CA ALA A 24 -26.05 25.06 -14.24
C ALA A 24 -27.15 26.13 -14.23
N THR A 25 -26.78 27.41 -14.12
CA THR A 25 -27.74 28.52 -14.15
C THR A 25 -28.50 28.60 -15.49
N LYS A 26 -27.81 28.39 -16.62
CA LYS A 26 -28.43 28.42 -17.97
C LYS A 26 -29.37 27.23 -18.19
N GLU A 27 -28.98 26.06 -17.70
CA GLU A 27 -29.76 24.82 -17.76
C GLU A 27 -30.83 24.72 -16.67
N LYS A 28 -30.98 25.76 -15.83
CA LYS A 28 -31.93 25.83 -14.70
C LYS A 28 -31.73 24.74 -13.64
N LEU A 29 -30.49 24.34 -13.44
CA LEU A 29 -30.05 23.43 -12.39
C LEU A 29 -29.63 24.21 -11.14
N THR A 30 -29.90 23.66 -9.96
CA THR A 30 -29.40 24.15 -8.67
C THR A 30 -28.13 23.38 -8.30
N LEU A 31 -26.98 23.96 -8.60
CA LEU A 31 -25.67 23.41 -8.26
C LEU A 31 -25.05 24.21 -7.10
N GLU A 32 -24.86 23.57 -5.95
CA GLU A 32 -24.19 24.21 -4.81
C GLU A 32 -22.72 24.53 -5.12
N GLY A 33 -22.18 25.59 -4.51
CA GLY A 33 -20.78 25.97 -4.72
C GLY A 33 -19.78 24.87 -4.34
N ALA A 34 -20.00 24.22 -3.20
CA ALA A 34 -19.17 23.09 -2.77
C ALA A 34 -19.25 21.91 -3.75
N ALA A 35 -20.43 21.63 -4.33
CA ALA A 35 -20.60 20.63 -5.37
C ALA A 35 -19.83 20.98 -6.65
N ALA A 36 -19.92 22.22 -7.12
CA ALA A 36 -19.18 22.69 -8.28
C ALA A 36 -17.66 22.56 -8.07
N HIS A 37 -17.16 22.89 -6.88
CA HIS A 37 -15.76 22.69 -6.52
C HIS A 37 -15.38 21.21 -6.44
N ALA A 38 -16.23 20.35 -5.89
CA ALA A 38 -15.98 18.91 -5.85
C ALA A 38 -15.87 18.29 -7.24
N ILE A 39 -16.74 18.68 -8.18
CA ILE A 39 -16.66 18.27 -9.59
C ILE A 39 -15.36 18.79 -10.21
N ALA A 40 -15.05 20.08 -10.04
CA ALA A 40 -13.86 20.70 -10.59
C ALA A 40 -12.56 20.02 -10.12
N ARG A 41 -12.49 19.60 -8.85
CA ARG A 41 -11.36 18.83 -8.31
C ARG A 41 -11.27 17.44 -8.93
N GLY A 42 -12.40 16.76 -9.12
CA GLY A 42 -12.46 15.44 -9.75
C GLY A 42 -12.07 15.46 -11.24
N ALA A 43 -12.28 16.58 -11.92
CA ALA A 43 -11.97 16.75 -13.34
C ALA A 43 -10.49 17.08 -13.64
N GLU A 44 -9.67 17.35 -12.62
CA GLU A 44 -8.21 17.53 -12.72
C GLU A 44 -7.72 18.51 -13.80
N GLY A 45 -8.51 19.54 -14.09
CA GLY A 45 -8.19 20.58 -15.09
C GLY A 45 -8.82 20.38 -16.48
N GLY A 46 -9.59 19.30 -16.68
CA GLY A 46 -10.33 19.01 -17.91
C GLY A 46 -11.77 19.52 -17.86
N MET A 47 -12.10 20.59 -18.61
CA MET A 47 -13.48 21.12 -18.66
C MET A 47 -14.48 20.07 -19.17
N ARG A 48 -14.08 19.27 -20.15
CA ARG A 48 -14.94 18.23 -20.71
C ARG A 48 -15.29 17.15 -19.70
N ASP A 49 -14.32 16.76 -18.87
CA ASP A 49 -14.54 15.77 -17.82
C ASP A 49 -15.48 16.35 -16.76
N ALA A 50 -15.30 17.63 -16.40
CA ALA A 50 -16.18 18.34 -15.48
C ALA A 50 -17.63 18.43 -15.97
N GLU A 51 -17.85 18.79 -17.24
CA GLU A 51 -19.19 18.82 -17.86
C GLU A 51 -19.80 17.41 -17.92
N SER A 52 -19.00 16.39 -18.29
CA SER A 52 -19.45 15.00 -18.30
C SER A 52 -19.86 14.50 -16.92
N MET A 53 -19.15 14.92 -15.87
CA MET A 53 -19.51 14.62 -14.48
C MET A 53 -20.79 15.35 -14.05
N LEU A 54 -20.97 16.61 -14.45
CA LEU A 54 -22.20 17.36 -14.19
C LEU A 54 -23.41 16.67 -14.83
N ASP A 55 -23.29 16.25 -16.10
CA ASP A 55 -24.36 15.52 -16.80
C ASP A 55 -24.72 14.21 -16.09
N GLN A 56 -23.72 13.46 -15.62
CA GLN A 56 -23.96 12.26 -14.83
C GLN A 56 -24.70 12.56 -13.52
N LEU A 57 -24.31 13.62 -12.80
CA LEU A 57 -24.98 14.02 -11.57
C LEU A 57 -26.43 14.42 -11.82
N VAL A 58 -26.72 15.15 -12.89
CA VAL A 58 -28.09 15.49 -13.28
C VAL A 58 -28.92 14.23 -13.52
N ALA A 59 -28.32 13.20 -14.16
CA ALA A 59 -29.01 11.94 -14.42
C ALA A 59 -29.32 11.13 -13.13
N PHE A 60 -28.45 11.19 -12.10
CA PHE A 60 -28.64 10.44 -10.85
C PHE A 60 -29.41 11.20 -9.77
N CYS A 61 -29.22 12.52 -9.66
CA CYS A 61 -29.71 13.35 -8.55
C CYS A 61 -30.82 14.33 -8.97
N GLY A 62 -30.99 14.56 -10.28
CA GLY A 62 -31.95 15.51 -10.82
C GLY A 62 -31.45 16.95 -10.80
N GLU A 63 -32.36 17.90 -10.55
CA GLU A 63 -32.09 19.33 -10.71
C GLU A 63 -31.34 19.97 -9.55
N LYS A 64 -31.23 19.30 -8.39
CA LYS A 64 -30.57 19.83 -7.19
C LYS A 64 -29.38 18.95 -6.84
N ILE A 65 -28.19 19.54 -6.88
CA ILE A 65 -26.93 18.82 -6.68
C ILE A 65 -26.16 19.51 -5.55
N ALA A 66 -26.03 18.80 -4.43
CA ALA A 66 -25.22 19.18 -3.28
C ALA A 66 -23.86 18.47 -3.30
N GLU A 67 -22.92 18.90 -2.45
CA GLU A 67 -21.58 18.29 -2.42
C GLU A 67 -21.64 16.79 -2.10
N ALA A 68 -22.50 16.40 -1.15
CA ALA A 68 -22.66 15.00 -0.76
C ALA A 68 -23.06 14.09 -1.94
N ASP A 69 -23.87 14.61 -2.87
CA ASP A 69 -24.26 13.89 -4.08
C ASP A 69 -23.04 13.58 -4.95
N VAL A 70 -22.18 14.58 -5.18
CA VAL A 70 -20.92 14.44 -5.93
C VAL A 70 -20.02 13.40 -5.27
N LEU A 71 -19.83 13.51 -3.96
CA LEU A 71 -18.96 12.61 -3.21
C LEU A 71 -19.45 11.16 -3.22
N ASN A 72 -20.77 10.95 -3.25
CA ASN A 72 -21.35 9.62 -3.24
C ASN A 72 -21.36 8.99 -4.65
N VAL A 73 -21.75 9.75 -5.68
CA VAL A 73 -21.81 9.26 -7.07
C VAL A 73 -20.43 8.86 -7.58
N PHE A 74 -19.40 9.65 -7.29
CA PHE A 74 -18.04 9.39 -7.78
C PHE A 74 -17.14 8.66 -6.77
N GLY A 75 -17.66 8.30 -5.60
CA GLY A 75 -16.86 7.69 -4.54
C GLY A 75 -15.74 8.60 -4.04
N PHE A 76 -15.87 9.93 -4.18
CA PHE A 76 -14.89 10.87 -3.69
C PHE A 76 -15.00 11.04 -2.18
N THR A 77 -13.88 11.47 -1.61
CA THR A 77 -13.76 11.76 -0.19
C THR A 77 -13.77 13.27 0.04
N SER A 78 -14.38 13.73 1.13
CA SER A 78 -14.41 15.16 1.45
C SER A 78 -13.02 15.67 1.83
N GLN A 79 -12.75 16.95 1.58
CA GLN A 79 -11.47 17.56 1.97
C GLN A 79 -11.24 17.48 3.48
N GLN A 80 -12.30 17.65 4.27
CA GLN A 80 -12.22 17.55 5.73
C GLN A 80 -11.80 16.15 6.18
N MET A 81 -12.37 15.09 5.59
CA MET A 81 -11.95 13.73 5.90
C MET A 81 -10.46 13.55 5.57
N VAL A 82 -10.00 13.99 4.38
CA VAL A 82 -8.60 13.83 3.98
C VAL A 82 -7.68 14.56 4.97
N ALA A 83 -8.07 15.75 5.39
CA ALA A 83 -7.35 16.53 6.39
C ALA A 83 -7.28 15.83 7.76
N ASP A 84 -8.39 15.25 8.22
CA ASP A 84 -8.47 14.50 9.47
C ASP A 84 -7.62 13.22 9.41
N PHE A 85 -7.69 12.50 8.28
CA PHE A 85 -6.91 11.29 8.02
C PHE A 85 -5.42 11.56 8.03
N VAL A 86 -4.96 12.58 7.29
CA VAL A 86 -3.55 13.01 7.33
C VAL A 86 -3.18 13.45 8.73
N GLY A 87 -4.01 14.24 9.42
CA GLY A 87 -3.76 14.68 10.79
C GLY A 87 -3.53 13.54 11.78
N ARG A 88 -4.24 12.42 11.66
CA ARG A 88 -4.02 11.20 12.46
C ARG A 88 -2.67 10.56 12.13
N ILE A 89 -2.29 10.50 10.85
CA ILE A 89 -0.98 10.01 10.40
C ILE A 89 0.15 10.87 10.99
N LEU A 90 0.04 12.20 10.91
CA LEU A 90 1.08 13.11 11.40
C LEU A 90 1.28 13.01 12.93
N ARG A 91 0.21 12.70 13.66
CA ARG A 91 0.21 12.47 15.11
C ARG A 91 0.62 11.05 15.52
N GLY A 92 0.84 10.15 14.56
CA GLY A 92 1.22 8.75 14.82
C GLY A 92 0.08 7.85 15.31
N GLU A 93 -1.18 8.25 15.09
CA GLU A 93 -2.37 7.56 15.58
C GLU A 93 -2.75 6.41 14.64
N THR A 94 -1.97 5.33 14.65
CA THR A 94 -2.09 4.23 13.69
C THR A 94 -3.47 3.58 13.71
N ALA A 95 -3.98 3.20 14.88
CA ALA A 95 -5.27 2.52 15.00
C ALA A 95 -6.42 3.37 14.44
N ASP A 96 -6.42 4.65 14.80
CA ASP A 96 -7.43 5.62 14.38
C ASP A 96 -7.36 5.93 12.87
N ALA A 97 -6.15 6.06 12.31
CA ALA A 97 -5.97 6.26 10.88
C ALA A 97 -6.47 5.05 10.08
N LEU A 98 -6.14 3.83 10.52
CA LEU A 98 -6.61 2.60 9.89
C LEU A 98 -8.12 2.40 10.03
N ALA A 99 -8.71 2.77 11.17
CA ALA A 99 -10.16 2.74 11.36
C ALA A 99 -10.89 3.68 10.39
N LEU A 100 -10.38 4.92 10.23
CA LEU A 100 -10.95 5.88 9.28
C LEU A 100 -10.81 5.40 7.83
N LEU A 101 -9.66 4.85 7.45
CA LEU A 101 -9.46 4.25 6.12
C LEU A 101 -10.42 3.07 5.89
N HIS A 102 -10.62 2.24 6.91
CA HIS A 102 -11.56 1.13 6.85
C HIS A 102 -12.99 1.61 6.60
N GLU A 103 -13.47 2.57 7.39
CA GLU A 103 -14.81 3.17 7.25
C GLU A 103 -15.05 3.67 5.82
N GLN A 104 -14.05 4.29 5.21
CA GLN A 104 -14.19 4.94 3.91
C GLN A 104 -14.18 3.92 2.78
N CYS A 105 -13.44 2.82 2.95
CA CYS A 105 -13.56 1.67 2.08
C CYS A 105 -14.93 0.99 2.18
N GLU A 106 -15.48 0.83 3.40
CA GLU A 106 -16.83 0.26 3.57
C GLU A 106 -17.93 1.19 3.01
N ALA A 107 -17.71 2.50 3.08
CA ALA A 107 -18.58 3.51 2.45
C ALA A 107 -18.44 3.58 0.92
N GLY A 108 -17.64 2.70 0.30
CA GLY A 108 -17.50 2.60 -1.15
C GLY A 108 -16.67 3.72 -1.79
N LYS A 109 -15.84 4.42 -1.01
CA LYS A 109 -14.96 5.46 -1.55
C LYS A 109 -13.85 4.85 -2.41
N ASP A 110 -13.43 5.60 -3.43
CA ASP A 110 -12.34 5.18 -4.31
C ASP A 110 -10.99 5.31 -3.58
N MET A 111 -10.39 4.17 -3.26
CA MET A 111 -9.11 4.11 -2.56
C MET A 111 -7.95 4.71 -3.37
N MET A 112 -7.96 4.59 -4.71
CA MET A 112 -6.95 5.27 -5.56
C MET A 112 -7.09 6.77 -5.41
N LYS A 113 -8.32 7.27 -5.50
CA LYS A 113 -8.57 8.70 -5.39
C LYS A 113 -8.18 9.24 -4.01
N LEU A 114 -8.54 8.53 -2.94
CA LEU A 114 -8.14 8.89 -1.59
C LEU A 114 -6.61 8.91 -1.41
N MET A 115 -5.88 7.96 -2.02
CA MET A 115 -4.41 7.97 -2.04
C MET A 115 -3.87 9.22 -2.75
N SER A 116 -4.37 9.54 -3.94
CA SER A 116 -3.96 10.73 -4.69
C SER A 116 -4.27 12.02 -3.92
N ASP A 117 -5.44 12.08 -3.27
CA ASP A 117 -5.85 13.23 -2.46
C ASP A 117 -5.00 13.37 -1.19
N THR A 118 -4.58 12.26 -0.58
CA THR A 118 -3.62 12.24 0.54
C THR A 118 -2.28 12.83 0.11
N ILE A 119 -1.76 12.43 -1.05
CA ILE A 119 -0.49 12.96 -1.60
C ILE A 119 -0.63 14.46 -1.91
N ALA A 120 -1.74 14.86 -2.54
CA ALA A 120 -2.01 16.27 -2.85
C ALA A 120 -2.09 17.12 -1.58
N TYR A 121 -2.75 16.62 -0.53
CA TYR A 121 -2.85 17.30 0.75
C TYR A 121 -1.47 17.48 1.41
N LEU A 122 -0.62 16.45 1.41
CA LEU A 122 0.75 16.54 1.95
C LEU A 122 1.60 17.56 1.17
N ARG A 123 1.45 17.61 -0.16
CA ARG A 123 2.09 18.63 -1.01
C ARG A 123 1.60 20.03 -0.62
N ASP A 124 0.30 20.22 -0.45
CA ASP A 124 -0.26 21.53 -0.10
C ASP A 124 0.20 21.98 1.29
N LEU A 125 0.27 21.05 2.25
CA LEU A 125 0.88 21.28 3.55
C LEU A 125 2.36 21.70 3.44
N LEU A 126 3.13 21.04 2.58
CA LEU A 126 4.54 21.38 2.31
C LEU A 126 4.67 22.79 1.72
N VAL A 127 3.84 23.11 0.71
CA VAL A 127 3.82 24.44 0.08
C VAL A 127 3.45 25.50 1.11
N PHE A 128 2.44 25.25 1.94
CA PHE A 128 2.04 26.15 3.02
C PHE A 128 3.18 26.38 4.03
N LYS A 129 3.94 25.33 4.40
CA LYS A 129 5.12 25.47 5.28
C LYS A 129 6.19 26.39 4.69
N VAL A 130 6.44 26.29 3.39
CA VAL A 130 7.50 27.08 2.71
C VAL A 130 7.03 28.50 2.40
N LYS A 131 5.77 28.65 1.99
CA LYS A 131 5.15 29.92 1.63
C LYS A 131 3.66 29.90 2.03
N PRO A 132 3.32 30.40 3.22
CA PRO A 132 1.94 30.36 3.74
C PRO A 132 0.89 31.02 2.84
N ASP A 133 1.29 32.05 2.09
CA ASP A 133 0.40 32.78 1.17
C ASP A 133 0.24 32.13 -0.21
N ALA A 134 0.97 31.05 -0.52
CA ALA A 134 0.97 30.46 -1.86
C ALA A 134 -0.38 29.83 -2.26
N LEU A 135 -1.19 29.44 -1.28
CA LEU A 135 -2.46 28.75 -1.47
C LEU A 135 -3.67 29.65 -1.16
N SER A 136 -3.47 30.98 -1.05
CA SER A 136 -4.53 31.92 -0.65
C SER A 136 -5.78 31.86 -1.52
N ASP A 137 -5.59 31.60 -2.81
CA ASP A 137 -6.65 31.63 -3.81
C ASP A 137 -7.28 30.24 -4.03
N GLU A 138 -6.63 29.18 -3.56
CA GLU A 138 -7.03 27.78 -3.78
C GLU A 138 -7.64 27.13 -2.53
N ALA A 139 -7.22 27.56 -1.34
CA ALA A 139 -7.64 26.98 -0.06
C ALA A 139 -8.59 27.91 0.70
N SER A 140 -9.63 27.33 1.30
CA SER A 140 -10.55 28.09 2.17
C SER A 140 -9.83 28.58 3.44
N ALA A 141 -10.44 29.53 4.15
CA ALA A 141 -9.93 29.98 5.45
C ALA A 141 -9.83 28.82 6.46
N GLU A 142 -10.80 27.90 6.42
CA GLU A 142 -10.85 26.70 7.26
C GLU A 142 -9.70 25.74 6.92
N THR A 143 -9.50 25.44 5.62
CA THR A 143 -8.37 24.59 5.17
C THR A 143 -7.02 25.18 5.59
N ARG A 144 -6.85 26.50 5.47
CA ARG A 144 -5.62 27.18 5.91
C ARG A 144 -5.41 27.12 7.42
N ALA A 145 -6.48 27.19 8.21
CA ALA A 145 -6.39 27.01 9.66
C ALA A 145 -5.93 25.59 10.01
N THR A 146 -6.47 24.57 9.34
CA THR A 146 -6.04 23.17 9.50
C THR A 146 -4.57 22.98 9.11
N PHE A 147 -4.12 23.59 8.01
CA PHE A 147 -2.70 23.58 7.64
C PHE A 147 -1.82 24.26 8.70
N ALA A 148 -2.26 25.38 9.28
CA ALA A 148 -1.53 26.05 10.34
C ALA A 148 -1.41 25.20 11.62
N GLU A 149 -2.39 24.36 11.92
CA GLU A 149 -2.34 23.40 13.03
C GLU A 149 -1.41 22.22 12.73
N GLN A 150 -1.45 21.70 11.50
CA GLN A 150 -0.73 20.48 11.12
C GLN A 150 0.71 20.72 10.68
N ALA A 151 1.01 21.89 10.11
CA ALA A 151 2.33 22.24 9.59
C ALA A 151 3.45 22.14 10.64
N PRO A 152 3.25 22.55 11.91
CA PRO A 152 4.26 22.39 12.96
C PRO A 152 4.49 20.94 13.42
N LEU A 153 3.59 20.01 13.07
CA LEU A 153 3.69 18.63 13.54
C LEU A 153 4.86 17.87 12.92
N LEU A 154 5.44 18.31 11.81
CA LEU A 154 6.56 17.63 11.16
C LEU A 154 7.54 18.62 10.55
N GLU A 155 8.81 18.22 10.54
CA GLU A 155 9.85 18.89 9.77
C GLU A 155 9.62 18.70 8.27
N THR A 156 10.08 19.67 7.47
CA THR A 156 9.89 19.71 6.01
C THR A 156 10.39 18.43 5.34
N ASP A 157 11.55 17.90 5.74
CA ASP A 157 12.14 16.68 5.18
C ASP A 157 11.26 15.44 5.42
N ARG A 158 10.54 15.41 6.55
CA ARG A 158 9.62 14.30 6.86
C ARG A 158 8.37 14.37 6.01
N VAL A 159 7.87 15.57 5.70
CA VAL A 159 6.75 15.72 4.76
C VAL A 159 7.14 15.25 3.36
N LEU A 160 8.34 15.58 2.90
CA LEU A 160 8.89 15.09 1.62
C LEU A 160 8.99 13.56 1.60
N GLU A 161 9.53 12.96 2.66
CA GLU A 161 9.63 11.50 2.77
C GLU A 161 8.26 10.82 2.74
N LEU A 162 7.25 11.38 3.41
CA LEU A 162 5.88 10.86 3.35
C LEU A 162 5.31 10.91 1.92
N ILE A 163 5.50 12.04 1.21
CA ILE A 163 5.04 12.19 -0.18
C ILE A 163 5.65 11.10 -1.06
N ASP A 164 6.96 10.87 -0.97
CA ASP A 164 7.65 9.85 -1.76
C ASP A 164 7.15 8.43 -1.43
N GLN A 165 6.92 8.14 -0.15
CA GLN A 165 6.40 6.84 0.28
C GLN A 165 4.99 6.56 -0.24
N PHE A 166 4.09 7.55 -0.13
CA PHE A 166 2.72 7.42 -0.64
C PHE A 166 2.69 7.38 -2.17
N ALA A 167 3.48 8.19 -2.87
CA ALA A 167 3.58 8.13 -4.34
C ALA A 167 4.10 6.76 -4.81
N ALA A 168 5.11 6.20 -4.14
CA ALA A 168 5.60 4.86 -4.43
C ALA A 168 4.52 3.78 -4.15
N ALA A 169 3.70 3.97 -3.10
CA ALA A 169 2.59 3.09 -2.79
C ALA A 169 1.46 3.18 -3.83
N GLU A 170 1.10 4.39 -4.27
CA GLU A 170 0.11 4.64 -5.32
C GLU A 170 0.47 3.90 -6.62
N GLY A 171 1.73 3.99 -7.04
CA GLY A 171 2.23 3.27 -8.23
C GLY A 171 2.07 1.75 -8.13
N ARG A 172 2.27 1.17 -6.94
CA ARG A 172 2.03 -0.27 -6.68
C ARG A 172 0.53 -0.58 -6.60
N MET A 173 -0.25 0.32 -6.00
CA MET A 173 -1.67 0.14 -5.75
C MET A 173 -2.50 0.12 -7.04
N LYS A 174 -2.06 0.85 -8.07
CA LYS A 174 -2.71 0.89 -9.40
C LYS A 174 -3.01 -0.50 -9.97
N TRP A 175 -2.08 -1.45 -9.79
CA TRP A 175 -2.18 -2.82 -10.32
C TRP A 175 -2.52 -3.85 -9.26
N ALA A 176 -2.79 -3.42 -8.03
CA ALA A 176 -3.04 -4.32 -6.93
C ALA A 176 -4.49 -4.84 -6.94
N PRO A 177 -4.70 -6.14 -6.63
CA PRO A 177 -6.04 -6.69 -6.48
C PRO A 177 -6.75 -6.14 -5.23
N ASN A 178 -6.00 -5.89 -4.15
CA ASN A 178 -6.55 -5.34 -2.90
C ASN A 178 -5.92 -3.98 -2.58
N LYS A 179 -6.52 -2.92 -3.11
CA LYS A 179 -6.02 -1.54 -2.94
C LYS A 179 -6.00 -1.10 -1.47
N LYS A 180 -7.05 -1.44 -0.72
CA LYS A 180 -7.18 -1.16 0.72
C LYS A 180 -5.96 -1.66 1.50
N LEU A 181 -5.60 -2.94 1.32
CA LEU A 181 -4.44 -3.52 2.00
C LEU A 181 -3.13 -2.77 1.69
N HIS A 182 -2.91 -2.39 0.42
CA HIS A 182 -1.73 -1.63 0.05
C HIS A 182 -1.69 -0.24 0.69
N PHE A 183 -2.85 0.40 0.81
CA PHE A 183 -2.98 1.67 1.49
C PHE A 183 -2.75 1.53 3.01
N GLU A 184 -3.35 0.54 3.66
CA GLU A 184 -3.13 0.23 5.09
C GLU A 184 -1.63 0.02 5.39
N VAL A 185 -0.93 -0.76 4.55
CA VAL A 185 0.52 -0.97 4.68
C VAL A 185 1.30 0.32 4.47
N ALA A 186 0.89 1.17 3.54
CA ALA A 186 1.54 2.47 3.31
C ALA A 186 1.37 3.40 4.53
N VAL A 187 0.18 3.45 5.13
CA VAL A 187 -0.10 4.23 6.35
C VAL A 187 0.76 3.76 7.51
N ILE A 188 0.84 2.45 7.75
CA ILE A 188 1.67 1.88 8.83
C ILE A 188 3.14 2.25 8.62
N ARG A 189 3.65 2.10 7.39
CA ARG A 189 5.05 2.44 7.07
C ARG A 189 5.33 3.92 7.25
N ALA A 190 4.42 4.78 6.78
CA ALA A 190 4.50 6.22 6.94
C ALA A 190 4.65 6.59 8.43
N ILE A 191 3.76 6.09 9.29
CA ILE A 191 3.81 6.38 10.73
C ILE A 191 5.10 5.84 11.37
N GLN A 192 5.51 4.62 11.03
CA GLN A 192 6.78 4.05 11.53
C GLN A 192 8.00 4.90 11.13
N THR A 193 8.00 5.46 9.93
CA THR A 193 9.06 6.38 9.50
C THR A 193 9.08 7.66 10.34
N LEU A 194 7.91 8.20 10.72
CA LEU A 194 7.84 9.39 11.57
C LEU A 194 8.41 9.15 12.98
N ASP A 195 8.32 7.91 13.48
CA ASP A 195 8.87 7.51 14.78
C ASP A 195 10.38 7.19 14.75
N GLN A 196 11.01 7.15 13.57
CA GLN A 196 12.44 6.87 13.45
C GLN A 196 13.29 8.09 13.81
N THR A 197 14.19 7.91 14.77
CA THR A 197 15.23 8.88 15.13
C THR A 197 16.05 9.26 13.89
N THR A 198 16.26 10.56 13.65
CA THR A 198 17.10 11.01 12.54
C THR A 198 18.57 10.69 12.82
N LEU A 199 19.38 10.58 11.77
CA LEU A 199 20.82 10.38 11.91
C LEU A 199 21.46 11.52 12.72
N ASP A 200 21.00 12.76 12.52
CA ASP A 200 21.48 13.92 13.26
C ASP A 200 21.19 13.81 14.76
N GLN A 201 19.98 13.35 15.14
CA GLN A 201 19.64 13.08 16.53
C GLN A 201 20.48 11.95 17.12
N VAL A 202 20.81 10.92 16.34
CA VAL A 202 21.73 9.86 16.79
C VAL A 202 23.14 10.43 17.00
N ILE A 203 23.65 11.27 16.10
CA ILE A 203 24.97 11.92 16.21
C ILE A 203 25.02 12.87 17.41
N GLU A 204 23.99 13.69 17.62
CA GLU A 204 23.85 14.57 18.79
C GLU A 204 23.83 13.77 20.10
N ASN A 205 23.04 12.69 20.16
CA ASN A 205 22.99 11.81 21.32
C ASN A 205 24.35 11.14 21.59
N LEU A 206 25.07 10.71 20.55
CA LEU A 206 26.41 10.14 20.67
C LEU A 206 27.45 11.18 21.14
N ASN A 207 27.36 12.42 20.67
CA ASN A 207 28.22 13.51 21.14
C ASN A 207 27.89 13.88 22.60
N ALA A 208 26.62 13.95 22.97
CA ALA A 208 26.19 14.21 24.34
C ALA A 208 26.65 13.12 25.32
N LEU A 209 26.58 11.84 24.91
CA LEU A 209 27.12 10.70 25.65
C LEU A 209 28.64 10.80 25.82
N ARG A 210 29.36 11.18 24.76
CA ARG A 210 30.83 11.35 24.79
C ARG A 210 31.23 12.47 25.74
N ASP A 211 30.46 13.56 25.76
CA ASP A 211 30.79 14.77 26.53
C ASP A 211 30.21 14.72 27.97
N GLY A 212 29.65 13.58 28.39
CA GLY A 212 29.17 13.33 29.75
C GLY A 212 27.85 14.02 30.12
N ASN A 213 27.13 14.56 29.13
CA ASN A 213 25.83 15.19 29.34
C ASN A 213 24.69 14.16 29.34
N PRO A 214 23.63 14.39 30.13
CA PRO A 214 22.46 13.52 30.12
C PRO A 214 21.80 13.58 28.72
N VAL A 215 21.64 12.41 28.11
CA VAL A 215 20.90 12.25 26.85
C VAL A 215 19.44 12.57 27.14
N ALA A 216 18.89 13.56 26.44
CA ALA A 216 17.45 13.82 26.52
C ALA A 216 16.70 12.58 26.01
N PRO A 217 15.72 12.03 26.74
CA PRO A 217 14.93 10.93 26.23
C PRO A 217 14.25 11.39 24.94
N THR A 218 14.51 10.68 23.84
CA THR A 218 13.78 10.86 22.59
C THR A 218 12.30 10.69 22.91
N ALA A 219 11.55 11.79 22.85
CA ALA A 219 10.11 11.77 23.04
C ALA A 219 9.51 10.94 21.92
N LYS A 220 9.29 9.64 22.17
CA LYS A 220 8.37 8.84 21.37
C LYS A 220 7.08 9.63 21.29
N ARG A 221 6.60 9.93 20.09
CA ARG A 221 5.25 10.47 19.90
C ARG A 221 4.31 9.41 20.46
N SER A 222 3.83 9.64 21.68
CA SER A 222 3.00 8.70 22.40
C SER A 222 1.63 8.62 21.71
N GLY A 223 1.51 7.77 20.70
CA GLY A 223 0.22 7.26 20.28
C GLY A 223 -0.45 6.58 21.48
N LYS A 224 -1.66 7.01 21.83
CA LYS A 224 -2.50 6.34 22.82
C LYS A 224 -2.94 4.98 22.25
N ASP A 225 -2.09 3.98 22.34
CA ASP A 225 -2.49 2.60 22.12
C ASP A 225 -3.06 2.03 23.43
N VAL A 226 -4.38 2.10 23.56
CA VAL A 226 -5.11 1.22 24.46
C VAL A 226 -5.28 -0.12 23.73
N VAL A 227 -4.35 -1.03 23.95
CA VAL A 227 -4.65 -2.47 23.86
C VAL A 227 -4.38 -3.07 25.23
N THR A 228 -5.49 -3.36 25.90
CA THR A 228 -5.61 -4.00 27.21
C THR A 228 -4.77 -5.25 27.33
N ALA A 229 -4.02 -5.32 28.43
CA ALA A 229 -3.30 -6.49 28.90
C ALA A 229 -4.22 -7.71 29.06
N VAL A 230 -3.83 -8.82 28.43
CA VAL A 230 -4.20 -10.15 28.93
C VAL A 230 -3.02 -10.63 29.76
N ALA A 231 -3.30 -10.85 31.03
CA ALA A 231 -2.36 -11.11 32.10
C ALA A 231 -1.47 -12.33 31.83
N ASP A 232 -0.20 -12.13 32.16
CA ASP A 232 0.82 -13.13 32.44
C ASP A 232 0.35 -14.14 33.49
N ARG A 233 0.44 -15.43 33.16
CA ARG A 233 0.63 -16.50 34.13
C ARG A 233 1.57 -17.54 33.55
N GLY A 234 2.80 -17.53 34.07
CA GLY A 234 3.47 -18.75 34.47
C GLY A 234 4.64 -19.15 33.58
N ALA A 235 5.82 -18.70 33.96
CA ALA A 235 7.04 -19.46 33.74
C ALA A 235 6.95 -20.80 34.49
N ASP A 236 7.16 -21.90 33.78
CA ASP A 236 8.24 -22.88 33.98
C ASP A 236 7.76 -24.30 33.62
N ALA A 237 8.52 -24.96 32.73
CA ALA A 237 8.69 -26.41 32.60
C ALA A 237 9.42 -26.71 31.28
N GLY A 238 10.70 -27.04 31.40
CA GLY A 238 11.64 -27.20 30.30
C GLY A 238 11.27 -28.21 29.21
N TYR A 239 11.89 -28.04 28.05
CA TYR A 239 11.84 -29.03 26.98
C TYR A 239 13.23 -29.30 26.39
N LYS A 240 13.50 -30.60 26.26
CA LYS A 240 14.74 -31.23 25.86
C LYS A 240 14.98 -31.15 24.34
N ALA A 241 16.25 -30.95 24.00
CA ALA A 241 17.06 -31.47 22.89
C ALA A 241 16.43 -31.76 21.50
N ASN A 242 17.02 -31.10 20.49
CA ASN A 242 17.31 -31.55 19.12
C ASN A 242 16.48 -32.74 18.58
N GLU A 243 15.52 -32.45 17.69
CA GLU A 243 15.04 -33.44 16.72
C GLU A 243 16.10 -33.61 15.62
N SER A 244 16.44 -34.87 15.32
CA SER A 244 17.43 -35.22 14.30
C SER A 244 16.93 -34.85 12.91
N ALA A 245 17.81 -34.31 12.05
CA ALA A 245 17.52 -34.02 10.65
C ALA A 245 17.04 -35.26 9.84
N ALA A 246 17.21 -36.47 10.38
CA ALA A 246 16.72 -37.72 9.80
C ALA A 246 15.18 -37.85 9.85
N ASP A 247 14.53 -37.42 10.93
CA ASP A 247 13.06 -37.57 11.10
C ASP A 247 12.28 -36.58 10.22
N VAL A 248 12.81 -35.37 10.04
CA VAL A 248 12.19 -34.29 9.23
C VAL A 248 12.17 -34.66 7.74
N ASN A 249 13.24 -35.31 7.25
CA ASN A 249 13.33 -35.77 5.87
C ASN A 249 12.33 -36.92 5.58
N GLU A 250 12.14 -37.83 6.54
CA GLU A 250 11.20 -38.94 6.38
C GLU A 250 9.76 -38.44 6.36
N ILE A 251 9.40 -37.51 7.27
CA ILE A 251 8.10 -36.85 7.29
C ILE A 251 7.84 -36.11 5.97
N TRP A 252 8.82 -35.35 5.47
CA TRP A 252 8.67 -34.63 4.20
C TRP A 252 8.47 -35.57 3.01
N SER A 253 9.18 -36.70 2.97
CA SER A 253 9.02 -37.68 1.87
C SER A 253 7.59 -38.24 1.78
N LYS A 254 6.93 -38.47 2.93
CA LYS A 254 5.54 -38.93 3.02
C LYS A 254 4.56 -37.84 2.58
N VAL A 255 4.84 -36.57 2.91
CA VAL A 255 4.05 -35.40 2.46
C VAL A 255 4.11 -35.27 0.95
N VAL A 256 5.30 -35.33 0.34
CA VAL A 256 5.48 -35.26 -1.12
C VAL A 256 4.73 -36.40 -1.81
N ALA A 257 4.73 -37.61 -1.25
CA ALA A 257 4.02 -38.76 -1.79
C ALA A 257 2.49 -38.58 -1.78
N GLN A 258 1.91 -38.05 -0.69
CA GLN A 258 0.46 -37.83 -0.61
C GLN A 258 -0.04 -36.70 -1.51
N ILE A 259 0.80 -35.69 -1.78
CA ILE A 259 0.41 -34.56 -2.63
C ILE A 259 0.35 -34.96 -4.10
N LYS A 260 1.17 -35.91 -4.53
CA LYS A 260 1.08 -36.52 -5.88
C LYS A 260 -0.30 -37.11 -6.17
N THR A 261 -1.01 -37.58 -5.14
CA THR A 261 -2.34 -38.19 -5.27
C THR A 261 -3.48 -37.19 -5.03
N ARG A 262 -3.33 -36.26 -4.06
CA ARG A 262 -4.42 -35.36 -3.63
C ARG A 262 -4.47 -34.03 -4.40
N ARG A 263 -3.34 -33.49 -4.89
CA ARG A 263 -3.30 -32.25 -5.69
C ARG A 263 -2.13 -32.22 -6.69
N PRO A 264 -2.32 -32.71 -7.93
CA PRO A 264 -1.25 -32.79 -8.93
C PRO A 264 -0.74 -31.41 -9.40
N PHE A 265 -1.53 -30.35 -9.26
CA PHE A 265 -1.18 -28.99 -9.73
C PHE A 265 -0.05 -28.31 -8.95
N ILE A 266 0.19 -28.69 -7.69
CA ILE A 266 1.24 -28.10 -6.85
C ILE A 266 2.50 -28.97 -6.76
N LYS A 267 2.51 -30.10 -7.47
CA LYS A 267 3.59 -31.10 -7.45
C LYS A 267 4.93 -30.50 -7.86
N SER A 268 4.96 -29.76 -8.96
CA SER A 268 6.18 -29.15 -9.50
C SER A 268 6.80 -28.12 -8.55
N TRP A 269 6.01 -27.52 -7.66
CA TRP A 269 6.49 -26.55 -6.67
C TRP A 269 7.04 -27.19 -5.41
N ILE A 270 6.56 -28.39 -5.08
CA ILE A 270 6.93 -29.12 -3.87
C ILE A 270 8.17 -29.98 -4.09
N GLU A 271 8.36 -30.50 -5.32
CA GLU A 271 9.56 -31.28 -5.67
C GLU A 271 10.85 -30.44 -5.57
N GLU A 272 10.72 -29.12 -5.64
CA GLU A 272 11.81 -28.15 -5.52
C GLU A 272 12.03 -27.64 -4.07
N ALA A 273 11.18 -28.03 -3.13
CA ALA A 273 11.28 -27.62 -1.73
C ALA A 273 12.19 -28.58 -0.94
N HIS A 274 13.19 -28.03 -0.26
CA HIS A 274 14.14 -28.79 0.56
C HIS A 274 13.86 -28.61 2.06
N PRO A 275 13.61 -29.68 2.84
CA PRO A 275 13.47 -29.56 4.28
C PRO A 275 14.82 -29.18 4.91
N LEU A 276 14.84 -28.07 5.65
CA LEU A 276 16.02 -27.54 6.31
C LEU A 276 16.11 -27.96 7.78
N GLY A 277 14.99 -28.40 8.37
CA GLY A 277 14.89 -28.86 9.74
C GLY A 277 13.56 -28.46 10.39
N ALA A 278 13.45 -28.77 11.68
CA ALA A 278 12.34 -28.37 12.52
C ALA A 278 12.89 -27.66 13.76
N SER A 279 12.31 -26.51 14.11
CA SER A 279 12.65 -25.74 15.31
C SER A 279 11.38 -25.42 16.10
N GLY A 280 11.19 -26.16 17.20
CA GLY A 280 9.98 -26.09 18.02
C GLY A 280 8.72 -26.47 17.23
N ARG A 281 7.85 -25.50 16.98
CA ARG A 281 6.61 -25.69 16.18
C ARG A 281 6.82 -25.38 14.69
N ASN A 282 8.00 -24.91 14.29
CA ASN A 282 8.26 -24.47 12.93
C ASN A 282 8.88 -25.59 12.10
N PHE A 283 8.28 -25.87 10.95
CA PHE A 283 8.83 -26.77 9.94
C PHE A 283 9.44 -25.89 8.83
N GLU A 284 10.75 -25.99 8.63
CA GLU A 284 11.50 -25.07 7.75
C GLU A 284 11.75 -25.70 6.37
N LEU A 285 11.29 -25.01 5.33
CA LEU A 285 11.49 -25.37 3.93
C LEU A 285 12.36 -24.31 3.24
N GLY A 286 13.39 -24.77 2.56
CA GLY A 286 14.34 -23.99 1.79
C GLY A 286 14.06 -24.10 0.30
N PHE A 287 14.16 -22.96 -0.40
CA PHE A 287 14.16 -22.89 -1.85
C PHE A 287 15.46 -22.26 -2.36
N PRO A 288 15.97 -22.73 -3.52
CA PRO A 288 17.00 -22.03 -4.28
C PRO A 288 16.59 -20.58 -4.67
N ASN A 289 17.56 -19.66 -4.75
CA ASN A 289 17.32 -18.23 -5.05
C ASN A 289 16.63 -17.97 -6.40
N ASP A 290 16.88 -18.83 -7.38
CA ASP A 290 16.27 -18.79 -8.71
C ASP A 290 14.78 -19.19 -8.72
N GLN A 291 14.26 -19.71 -7.61
CA GLN A 291 12.89 -20.21 -7.51
C GLN A 291 12.00 -19.41 -6.54
N ARG A 292 12.29 -18.13 -6.34
CA ARG A 292 11.50 -17.22 -5.49
C ARG A 292 10.00 -17.21 -5.82
N MET A 293 9.65 -17.26 -7.11
CA MET A 293 8.26 -17.26 -7.56
C MET A 293 7.51 -18.53 -7.12
N VAL A 294 8.20 -19.68 -7.13
CA VAL A 294 7.66 -20.97 -6.66
C VAL A 294 7.38 -20.90 -5.15
N MET A 295 8.30 -20.32 -4.38
CA MET A 295 8.10 -20.11 -2.95
C MET A 295 6.90 -19.20 -2.68
N GLU A 296 6.76 -18.08 -3.39
CA GLU A 296 5.65 -17.14 -3.18
C GLU A 296 4.28 -17.78 -3.49
N HIS A 297 4.19 -18.60 -4.54
CA HIS A 297 2.99 -19.37 -4.84
C HIS A 297 2.69 -20.46 -3.78
N LEU A 298 3.71 -21.15 -3.28
CA LEU A 298 3.55 -22.15 -2.23
C LEU A 298 3.24 -21.53 -0.84
N SER A 299 3.67 -20.29 -0.63
CA SER A 299 3.41 -19.48 0.57
C SER A 299 2.00 -18.87 0.59
N SER A 300 1.22 -19.03 -0.48
CA SER A 300 -0.17 -18.61 -0.49
C SER A 300 -0.96 -19.30 0.62
N ARG A 301 -1.90 -18.56 1.23
CA ARG A 301 -2.68 -19.01 2.39
C ARG A 301 -3.32 -20.38 2.20
N ALA A 302 -3.94 -20.61 1.04
CA ALA A 302 -4.60 -21.88 0.72
C ALA A 302 -3.62 -23.06 0.64
N ASN A 303 -2.42 -22.86 0.07
CA ASN A 303 -1.40 -23.89 -0.04
C ASN A 303 -0.75 -24.16 1.32
N ARG A 304 -0.53 -23.12 2.12
CA ARG A 304 0.03 -23.23 3.47
C ARG A 304 -0.91 -23.97 4.42
N GLU A 305 -2.19 -23.60 4.47
CA GLU A 305 -3.19 -24.29 5.29
C GLU A 305 -3.31 -25.78 4.91
N PHE A 306 -3.25 -26.09 3.61
CA PHE A 306 -3.25 -27.47 3.12
C PHE A 306 -2.01 -28.27 3.53
N LEU A 307 -0.82 -27.69 3.38
CA LEU A 307 0.45 -28.35 3.75
C LEU A 307 0.57 -28.53 5.27
N GLU A 308 0.15 -27.57 6.07
CA GLU A 308 0.11 -27.66 7.54
C GLU A 308 -0.90 -28.72 8.01
N ALA A 309 -2.05 -28.84 7.33
CA ALA A 309 -3.02 -29.91 7.60
C ALA A 309 -2.47 -31.30 7.26
N LEU A 310 -1.78 -31.46 6.12
CA LEU A 310 -1.12 -32.72 5.75
C LEU A 310 0.02 -33.08 6.70
N LEU A 311 0.83 -32.09 7.11
CA LEU A 311 1.88 -32.30 8.11
C LEU A 311 1.27 -32.76 9.44
N LYS A 312 0.12 -32.22 9.83
CA LYS A 312 -0.63 -32.67 11.01
C LYS A 312 -1.15 -34.10 10.88
N GLU A 313 -1.69 -34.47 9.72
CA GLU A 313 -2.16 -35.84 9.43
C GLU A 313 -1.03 -36.86 9.49
N ILE A 314 0.15 -36.53 8.96
CA ILE A 314 1.29 -37.45 8.83
C ILE A 314 2.15 -37.54 10.09
N SER A 315 2.38 -36.42 10.78
CA SER A 315 3.26 -36.36 11.96
C SER A 315 2.49 -36.39 13.28
N GLY A 316 1.16 -36.25 13.26
CA GLY A 316 0.32 -36.15 14.45
C GLY A 316 0.48 -34.84 15.24
N ARG A 317 1.29 -33.89 14.77
CA ARG A 317 1.60 -32.61 15.45
C ARG A 317 1.23 -31.40 14.58
N VAL A 318 0.90 -30.28 15.23
CA VAL A 318 0.54 -29.05 14.52
C VAL A 318 1.80 -28.24 14.21
N TRP A 319 2.21 -28.25 12.95
CA TRP A 319 3.36 -27.49 12.45
C TRP A 319 2.95 -26.15 11.85
N ALA A 320 3.82 -25.15 11.99
CA ALA A 320 3.77 -23.89 11.26
C ALA A 320 4.88 -23.88 10.20
N LEU A 321 4.53 -23.63 8.94
CA LEU A 321 5.52 -23.63 7.85
C LEU A 321 6.30 -22.32 7.80
N LYS A 322 7.62 -22.42 7.69
CA LYS A 322 8.50 -21.29 7.40
C LYS A 322 9.28 -21.55 6.12
N PHE A 323 9.26 -20.57 5.22
CA PHE A 323 9.95 -20.63 3.95
C PHE A 323 11.17 -19.71 3.98
N SER A 324 12.30 -20.18 3.45
CA SER A 324 13.52 -19.38 3.36
C SER A 324 14.23 -19.61 2.03
N LEU A 325 14.92 -18.58 1.54
CA LEU A 325 15.82 -18.65 0.39
C LEU A 325 17.23 -19.00 0.87
N LYS A 326 17.91 -19.97 0.25
CA LYS A 326 19.32 -20.31 0.54
C LYS A 326 20.14 -20.52 -0.74
N GLU A 327 21.34 -19.96 -0.78
CA GLU A 327 22.27 -19.99 -1.94
C GLU A 327 22.92 -21.36 -2.21
N ASN A 328 22.99 -22.27 -1.22
CA ASN A 328 23.74 -23.53 -1.32
C ASN A 328 22.87 -24.80 -1.33
N LEU A 329 21.70 -24.76 -1.95
CA LEU A 329 20.87 -25.95 -2.15
C LEU A 329 21.10 -26.53 -3.54
N PRO A 330 21.47 -27.82 -3.67
CA PRO A 330 21.66 -28.43 -4.99
C PRO A 330 20.31 -28.56 -5.68
N ALA A 331 20.12 -27.82 -6.78
CA ALA A 331 18.96 -27.95 -7.66
C ALA A 331 18.82 -29.43 -8.08
N LYS A 332 17.68 -30.05 -7.75
CA LYS A 332 17.46 -31.48 -8.01
C LYS A 332 17.11 -31.80 -9.47
N THR A 333 17.00 -30.79 -10.32
CA THR A 333 16.76 -30.98 -11.75
C THR A 333 17.61 -29.99 -12.55
N PRO A 334 18.47 -30.46 -13.48
CA PRO A 334 19.13 -29.54 -14.39
C PRO A 334 18.07 -28.88 -15.26
N VAL A 335 18.11 -27.55 -15.32
CA VAL A 335 17.41 -26.77 -16.36
C VAL A 335 17.95 -27.26 -17.71
N ALA A 336 17.23 -28.18 -18.34
CA ALA A 336 17.43 -28.47 -19.74
C ALA A 336 17.11 -27.17 -20.49
N LYS A 337 18.16 -26.50 -20.96
CA LYS A 337 18.08 -25.42 -21.96
C LYS A 337 17.38 -25.99 -23.20
N SER A 338 16.05 -25.88 -23.24
CA SER A 338 15.28 -26.21 -24.42
C SER A 338 15.61 -25.19 -25.52
N LYS A 339 16.41 -25.64 -26.49
CA LYS A 339 16.74 -24.91 -27.72
C LYS A 339 15.57 -24.81 -28.72
N ASN A 340 14.34 -25.13 -28.34
CA ASN A 340 13.20 -25.12 -29.26
C ASN A 340 12.07 -24.24 -28.74
N ALA A 341 11.97 -23.03 -29.29
CA ALA A 341 10.78 -22.21 -29.18
C ALA A 341 9.57 -22.93 -29.82
N PRO A 342 8.36 -22.86 -29.21
CA PRO A 342 7.13 -23.38 -29.80
C PRO A 342 6.84 -22.79 -31.19
N ALA A 343 6.18 -23.56 -32.08
CA ALA A 343 5.94 -23.18 -33.48
C ALA A 343 5.31 -21.79 -33.65
N ILE A 344 4.36 -21.43 -32.78
CA ILE A 344 3.68 -20.12 -32.76
C ILE A 344 4.65 -18.94 -32.59
N VAL A 345 5.72 -19.12 -31.82
CA VAL A 345 6.70 -18.05 -31.56
C VAL A 345 7.59 -17.83 -32.79
N ARG A 346 7.90 -18.89 -33.54
CA ARG A 346 8.65 -18.78 -34.82
C ARG A 346 7.81 -18.10 -35.90
N GLU A 347 6.53 -18.45 -35.98
CA GLU A 347 5.60 -17.86 -36.94
C GLU A 347 5.41 -16.36 -36.70
N ALA A 348 5.33 -15.95 -35.43
CA ALA A 348 5.29 -14.54 -35.05
C ALA A 348 6.61 -13.80 -35.38
N LEU A 349 7.77 -14.43 -35.15
CA LEU A 349 9.06 -13.78 -35.45
C LEU A 349 9.28 -13.59 -36.96
N GLU A 350 8.84 -14.52 -37.80
CA GLU A 350 8.87 -14.37 -39.27
C GLU A 350 7.88 -13.32 -39.77
N MET A 351 6.64 -13.31 -39.24
CA MET A 351 5.62 -12.34 -39.64
C MET A 351 6.03 -10.90 -39.30
N PHE A 352 6.75 -10.69 -38.20
CA PHE A 352 7.11 -9.37 -37.69
C PHE A 352 8.59 -8.99 -37.87
N LYS A 353 9.40 -9.81 -38.54
CA LYS A 353 10.85 -9.63 -38.71
C LYS A 353 11.57 -9.33 -37.37
N GLY A 354 11.15 -10.01 -36.31
CA GLY A 354 11.72 -9.83 -34.98
C GLY A 354 12.98 -10.67 -34.79
N GLU A 355 14.01 -10.11 -34.16
CA GLU A 355 15.19 -10.86 -33.72
C GLU A 355 15.15 -11.04 -32.20
N ILE A 356 15.45 -12.26 -31.72
CA ILE A 356 15.68 -12.52 -30.31
C ILE A 356 17.11 -12.09 -29.99
N LYS A 357 17.29 -10.94 -29.34
CA LYS A 357 18.58 -10.59 -28.75
C LYS A 357 18.71 -11.24 -27.38
N THR A 358 19.75 -12.04 -27.21
CA THR A 358 20.17 -12.65 -25.94
C THR A 358 20.71 -11.63 -24.95
#